data_AF-A0A1W1DXY7-F1
#
_entry.id   AF-A0A1W1DXY7-F1
#
_cell.length_a   1.000
_cell.length_b   1.000
_cell.length_c   1.000
_cell.angle_alpha   90.00
_cell.angle_beta   90.00
_cell.angle_gamma   90.00
#
_symmetry.space_group_name_H-M   'P 1'
#
loop_
_entity.id
_entity.type
_entity.pdbx_description
1 polymer ?
#
loop_
_entity_poly.entity_id
_entity_poly.type
_entity_poly.pdbx_seq_one_letter_code
_entity_poly.pdbx_strand_id
1 'polypeptide(L)'
;MNLKKVLLVITMAFVMNVQAGDTWRITSLINSLNSPKFDEIKDVKQMKIAFFTYLLPIVKEENNKIKVAHAFLKNDKFSKTQMKKLTKKYHLKKVDKAALLKMVDTIPASLVLAQAAIESNWGRSRFSKRWNNYFGIWCFSKGCGIAPKKRDKGTKHEIMNFASTHKSVEYYMLNLNRNHHYKLLRQIRAYKRKHNLKLTGKSLSEGLDKYSAKGYEYIELIQNIIRQNNLTRFD
;
A
#
# COMPACT_ATOMS: atom_id res chain seq x y z
N MET A 1 8.62 56.39 2.70
CA MET A 1 9.78 56.43 1.80
C MET A 1 11.05 56.23 2.63
N ASN A 2 11.77 55.14 2.33
CA ASN A 2 13.13 54.71 2.76
C ASN A 2 13.49 54.56 4.25
N LEU A 3 13.75 53.34 4.76
CA LEU A 3 14.86 52.40 4.48
C LEU A 3 16.25 53.04 4.59
N LYS A 4 16.91 52.87 5.74
CA LYS A 4 18.36 52.63 5.82
C LYS A 4 18.68 51.80 7.06
N LYS A 5 19.33 50.63 6.81
CA LYS A 5 20.27 49.91 7.70
C LYS A 5 19.61 49.23 8.92
N VAL A 6 19.71 47.94 9.22
CA VAL A 6 20.61 46.84 8.86
C VAL A 6 19.80 45.58 9.17
N LEU A 7 19.75 44.57 8.29
CA LEU A 7 19.76 43.20 8.80
C LEU A 7 20.53 42.33 7.81
N LEU A 8 21.48 41.62 8.40
CA LEU A 8 22.56 40.87 7.78
C LEU A 8 22.07 39.86 6.74
N VAL A 9 22.62 39.96 5.55
CA VAL A 9 22.64 38.88 4.56
C VAL A 9 23.54 37.79 5.11
N ILE A 10 22.96 36.70 5.61
CA ILE A 10 23.68 35.43 5.77
C ILE A 10 23.39 34.61 4.52
N THR A 11 24.17 34.85 3.47
CA THR A 11 24.38 33.87 2.40
C THR A 11 25.17 32.71 2.98
N MET A 12 24.47 31.76 3.60
CA MET A 12 25.04 30.43 3.80
C MET A 12 24.74 29.62 2.54
N ALA A 13 25.67 29.70 1.60
CA ALA A 13 25.80 28.74 0.51
C ALA A 13 26.12 27.38 1.12
N PHE A 14 25.09 26.67 1.58
CA PHE A 14 25.19 25.27 1.90
C PHE A 14 25.04 24.51 0.58
N VAL A 15 26.16 24.37 -0.13
CA VAL A 15 26.27 23.40 -1.23
C VAL A 15 26.20 22.03 -0.58
N MET A 16 24.98 21.53 -0.35
CA MET A 16 24.78 20.14 -0.02
C MET A 16 25.10 19.33 -1.28
N ASN A 17 26.20 18.59 -1.23
CA ASN A 17 26.38 17.40 -2.05
C ASN A 17 25.30 16.39 -1.65
N VAL A 18 24.09 16.58 -2.17
CA VAL A 18 23.00 15.61 -2.04
C VAL A 18 23.23 14.56 -3.13
N GLN A 19 23.68 13.38 -2.74
CA GLN A 19 23.74 12.22 -3.63
C GLN A 19 22.37 12.04 -4.31
N ALA A 20 22.32 11.65 -5.58
CA ALA A 20 21.07 11.45 -6.33
C ALA A 20 20.05 10.50 -5.66
N GLY A 21 20.49 9.68 -4.70
CA GLY A 21 19.62 8.83 -3.87
C GLY A 21 18.84 9.58 -2.78
N ASP A 22 19.38 10.68 -2.25
CA ASP A 22 18.77 11.45 -1.16
C ASP A 22 17.78 12.50 -1.68
N THR A 23 18.04 13.08 -2.86
CA THR A 23 17.05 13.90 -3.58
C THR A 23 15.84 13.07 -3.97
N TRP A 24 16.00 11.82 -4.43
CA TRP A 24 14.86 10.94 -4.73
C TRP A 24 13.99 10.66 -3.49
N ARG A 25 14.61 10.44 -2.31
CA ARG A 25 13.86 10.21 -1.07
C ARG A 25 13.10 11.45 -0.64
N ILE A 26 13.73 12.63 -0.71
CA ILE A 26 13.10 13.92 -0.34
C ILE A 26 11.99 14.28 -1.34
N THR A 27 12.25 14.18 -2.64
CA THR A 27 11.23 14.42 -3.69
C THR A 27 10.10 13.39 -3.63
N SER A 28 10.39 12.13 -3.30
CA SER A 28 9.36 11.10 -3.05
C SER A 28 8.54 11.43 -1.81
N LEU A 29 9.15 11.91 -0.72
CA LEU A 29 8.46 12.34 0.49
C LEU A 29 7.57 13.55 0.21
N ILE A 30 8.08 14.55 -0.50
CA ILE A 30 7.32 15.75 -0.88
C ILE A 30 6.18 15.41 -1.86
N ASN A 31 6.43 14.55 -2.86
CA ASN A 31 5.39 14.05 -3.75
C ASN A 31 4.39 13.15 -3.03
N SER A 32 4.77 12.48 -1.94
CA SER A 32 3.84 11.69 -1.14
C SER A 32 2.87 12.54 -0.32
N LEU A 33 3.26 13.78 0.02
CA LEU A 33 2.43 14.75 0.75
C LEU A 33 1.34 15.35 -0.15
N ASN A 34 1.56 15.42 -1.47
CA ASN A 34 0.59 15.91 -2.44
C ASN A 34 0.38 14.89 -3.57
N SER A 35 -0.69 14.10 -3.48
CA SER A 35 -1.09 13.19 -4.56
C SER A 35 -1.13 13.92 -5.90
N PRO A 36 -0.53 13.37 -6.98
CA PRO A 36 -0.71 13.92 -8.32
C PRO A 36 -2.18 14.03 -8.68
N LYS A 37 -2.52 15.06 -9.45
CA LYS A 37 -3.87 15.24 -9.99
C LYS A 37 -4.06 14.33 -11.20
N PHE A 38 -4.19 13.04 -10.96
CA PHE A 38 -4.25 12.00 -12.01
C PHE A 38 -5.35 12.24 -13.05
N ASP A 39 -6.44 12.90 -12.67
CA ASP A 39 -7.57 13.23 -13.54
C ASP A 39 -7.28 14.38 -14.51
N GLU A 40 -6.29 15.22 -14.22
CA GLU A 40 -5.84 16.28 -15.13
C GLU A 40 -4.84 15.75 -16.19
N ILE A 41 -4.28 14.54 -16.00
CA ILE A 41 -3.34 13.92 -16.93
C ILE A 41 -4.09 13.19 -18.04
N LYS A 42 -4.11 13.78 -19.24
CA LYS A 42 -4.83 13.24 -20.41
C LYS A 42 -4.12 12.06 -21.07
N ASP A 43 -2.79 12.12 -21.19
CA ASP A 43 -2.01 11.05 -21.82
C ASP A 43 -1.96 9.79 -20.92
N VAL A 44 -2.38 8.65 -21.48
CA VAL A 44 -2.50 7.40 -20.72
C VAL A 44 -1.13 6.90 -20.25
N LYS A 45 -0.08 7.08 -21.05
CA LYS A 45 1.27 6.62 -20.70
C LYS A 45 1.85 7.46 -19.56
N GLN A 46 1.73 8.78 -19.64
CA GLN A 46 2.14 9.71 -18.58
C GLN A 46 1.36 9.49 -17.29
N MET A 47 0.05 9.26 -17.39
CA MET A 47 -0.79 8.95 -16.23
C MET A 47 -0.29 7.69 -15.51
N LYS A 48 -0.03 6.61 -16.24
CA LYS A 48 0.50 5.36 -15.67
C LYS A 48 1.87 5.57 -15.01
N ILE A 49 2.76 6.33 -15.66
CA ILE A 49 4.08 6.67 -15.10
C ILE A 49 3.92 7.45 -13.79
N ALA A 50 3.10 8.50 -13.78
CA ALA A 50 2.84 9.30 -12.59
C ALA A 50 2.27 8.43 -11.45
N PHE A 51 1.32 7.55 -11.78
CA PHE A 51 0.69 6.65 -10.81
C PHE A 51 1.68 5.72 -10.13
N PHE A 52 2.53 5.04 -10.92
CA PHE A 52 3.53 4.14 -10.35
C PHE A 52 4.64 4.89 -9.62
N THR A 53 5.09 6.04 -10.14
CA THR A 53 6.10 6.90 -9.48
C THR A 53 5.62 7.36 -8.10
N TYR A 54 4.33 7.70 -7.98
CA TYR A 54 3.73 8.13 -6.72
C TYR A 54 3.60 6.96 -5.72
N LEU A 55 3.07 5.82 -6.15
CA LEU A 55 2.65 4.76 -5.23
C LEU A 55 3.77 3.76 -4.88
N LEU A 56 4.70 3.49 -5.80
CA LEU A 56 5.79 2.53 -5.57
C LEU A 56 6.64 2.81 -4.33
N PRO A 57 7.13 4.04 -4.05
CA PRO A 57 7.92 4.30 -2.85
C PRO A 57 7.14 4.02 -1.57
N ILE A 58 5.84 4.35 -1.52
CA ILE A 58 4.95 4.09 -0.38
C ILE A 58 4.82 2.58 -0.13
N VAL A 59 4.63 1.79 -1.20
CA VAL A 59 4.55 0.33 -1.11
C VAL A 59 5.88 -0.29 -0.64
N LYS A 60 7.01 0.22 -1.14
CA LYS A 60 8.35 -0.23 -0.72
C LYS A 60 8.58 0.07 0.76
N GLU A 61 8.18 1.25 1.23
CA GLU A 61 8.30 1.62 2.65
C GLU A 61 7.50 0.67 3.55
N GLU A 62 6.24 0.38 3.21
CA GLU A 62 5.41 -0.53 4.01
C GLU A 62 5.96 -1.97 3.98
N ASN A 63 6.43 -2.45 2.83
CA ASN A 63 7.13 -3.74 2.75
C ASN A 63 8.40 -3.77 3.61
N ASN A 64 9.16 -2.68 3.68
CA ASN A 64 10.33 -2.59 4.55
C ASN A 64 9.93 -2.70 6.03
N LYS A 65 8.86 -2.03 6.46
CA LYS A 65 8.32 -2.17 7.82
C LYS A 65 7.92 -3.61 8.13
N ILE A 66 7.21 -4.26 7.20
CA ILE A 66 6.81 -5.67 7.35
C ILE A 66 8.03 -6.59 7.41
N LYS A 67 9.03 -6.38 6.55
CA LYS A 67 10.28 -7.16 6.53
C LYS A 67 11.03 -7.06 7.85
N VAL A 68 11.15 -5.86 8.41
CA VAL A 68 11.76 -5.63 9.73
C VAL A 68 10.97 -6.35 10.82
N ALA A 69 9.63 -6.22 10.81
CA ALA A 69 8.78 -6.92 11.77
C ALA A 69 8.91 -8.45 11.66
N HIS A 70 8.97 -9.00 10.45
CA HIS A 70 9.17 -10.43 10.22
C HIS A 70 10.54 -10.89 10.73
N ALA A 71 11.61 -10.13 10.49
CA ALA A 71 12.94 -10.43 11.02
C ALA A 71 12.97 -10.38 12.56
N PHE A 72 12.32 -9.40 13.17
CA PHE A 72 12.18 -9.29 14.63
C PHE A 72 11.40 -10.47 15.22
N LEU A 73 10.34 -10.91 14.53
CA LEU A 73 9.60 -12.12 14.88
C LEU A 73 10.49 -13.35 14.82
N LYS A 74 11.20 -13.55 13.69
CA LYS A 74 12.04 -14.72 13.46
C LYS A 74 13.11 -14.85 14.54
N ASN A 75 13.75 -13.74 14.90
CA ASN A 75 14.90 -13.67 15.81
C ASN A 75 14.54 -13.35 17.27
N ASP A 76 13.25 -13.47 17.66
CA ASP A 76 12.76 -13.25 19.03
C ASP A 76 13.14 -11.88 19.62
N LYS A 77 13.15 -10.83 18.79
CA LYS A 77 13.53 -9.46 19.19
C LYS A 77 12.36 -8.62 19.72
N PHE A 78 11.14 -9.13 19.67
CA PHE A 78 9.98 -8.45 20.24
C PHE A 78 9.88 -8.69 21.75
N SER A 79 9.69 -7.62 22.52
CA SER A 79 9.30 -7.72 23.92
C SER A 79 7.92 -8.37 24.07
N LYS A 80 7.60 -8.88 25.27
CA LYS A 80 6.28 -9.46 25.57
C LYS A 80 5.14 -8.48 25.22
N THR A 81 5.31 -7.18 25.50
CA THR A 81 4.32 -6.14 25.20
C THR A 81 4.18 -5.91 23.69
N GLN A 82 5.29 -5.86 22.95
CA GLN A 82 5.24 -5.73 21.49
C GLN A 82 4.58 -6.95 20.83
N MET A 83 4.87 -8.15 21.32
CA MET A 83 4.26 -9.40 20.84
C MET A 83 2.74 -9.40 21.06
N LYS A 84 2.26 -8.97 22.23
CA LYS A 84 0.81 -8.81 22.50
C LYS A 84 0.17 -7.79 21.56
N LYS A 85 0.81 -6.64 21.33
CA LYS A 85 0.32 -5.62 20.38
C LYS A 85 0.24 -6.16 18.95
N LEU A 86 1.27 -6.89 18.50
CA LEU A 86 1.31 -7.50 17.17
C LEU A 86 0.23 -8.57 17.01
N THR A 87 0.08 -9.45 18.01
CA THR A 87 -0.99 -10.47 18.08
C THR A 87 -2.37 -9.83 17.90
N LYS A 88 -2.64 -8.73 18.60
CA LYS A 88 -3.89 -7.95 18.45
C LYS A 88 -4.02 -7.32 17.06
N LYS A 89 -2.96 -6.71 16.51
CA LYS A 89 -2.96 -6.12 15.15
C LYS A 89 -3.36 -7.13 14.08
N TYR A 90 -2.98 -8.40 14.27
CA TYR A 90 -3.24 -9.52 13.37
C TYR A 90 -4.46 -10.37 13.74
N HIS A 91 -5.28 -9.91 14.69
CA HIS A 91 -6.54 -10.54 15.11
C HIS A 91 -6.38 -11.99 15.62
N LEU A 92 -5.24 -12.32 16.23
CA LEU A 92 -5.04 -13.61 16.89
C LEU A 92 -5.54 -13.55 18.34
N LYS A 93 -6.16 -14.65 18.81
CA LYS A 93 -6.70 -14.74 20.19
C LYS A 93 -5.62 -14.81 21.27
N LYS A 94 -4.49 -15.43 20.95
CA LYS A 94 -3.33 -15.60 21.84
C LYS A 94 -2.05 -15.44 21.04
N VAL A 95 -0.95 -15.17 21.75
CA VAL A 95 0.38 -15.11 21.14
C VAL A 95 0.69 -16.45 20.49
N ASP A 96 0.88 -16.44 19.18
CA ASP A 96 1.26 -17.60 18.37
C ASP A 96 2.29 -17.14 17.34
N LYS A 97 3.56 -17.36 17.65
CA LYS A 97 4.70 -16.96 16.81
C LYS A 97 4.64 -17.64 15.43
N ALA A 98 4.23 -18.90 15.37
CA ALA A 98 4.18 -19.65 14.11
C ALA A 98 3.08 -19.11 13.19
N ALA A 99 1.92 -18.75 13.75
CA ALA A 99 0.86 -18.07 13.00
C ALA A 99 1.32 -16.68 12.54
N LEU A 100 1.95 -15.89 13.42
CA LEU A 100 2.46 -14.56 13.08
C LEU A 100 3.52 -14.61 11.98
N LEU A 101 4.44 -15.57 11.97
CA LEU A 101 5.43 -15.74 10.90
C LEU A 101 4.79 -16.02 9.52
N LYS A 102 3.63 -16.67 9.48
CA LYS A 102 2.88 -16.88 8.22
C LYS A 102 2.13 -15.62 7.77
N MET A 103 1.72 -14.78 8.71
CA MET A 103 0.91 -13.59 8.46
C MET A 103 1.74 -12.33 8.17
N VAL A 104 2.79 -12.09 8.94
CA VAL A 104 3.66 -10.90 8.86
C VAL A 104 4.71 -11.13 7.78
N ASP A 105 4.37 -10.96 6.51
CA ASP A 105 5.34 -11.08 5.41
C ASP A 105 4.96 -10.12 4.28
N THR A 106 5.95 -9.78 3.47
CA THR A 106 5.85 -8.79 2.38
C THR A 106 4.81 -9.20 1.34
N ILE A 107 4.28 -8.21 0.63
CA ILE A 107 3.40 -8.37 -0.54
C ILE A 107 4.15 -7.83 -1.75
N PRO A 108 4.30 -8.57 -2.86
CA PRO A 108 5.01 -8.10 -4.06
C PRO A 108 4.46 -6.76 -4.54
N ALA A 109 5.34 -5.81 -4.85
CA ALA A 109 4.93 -4.46 -5.21
C ALA A 109 4.08 -4.46 -6.48
N SER A 110 4.34 -5.37 -7.42
CA SER A 110 3.54 -5.51 -8.64
C SER A 110 2.06 -5.79 -8.34
N LEU A 111 1.75 -6.59 -7.31
CA LEU A 111 0.38 -6.90 -6.91
C LEU A 111 -0.32 -5.67 -6.35
N VAL A 112 0.34 -4.98 -5.42
CA VAL A 112 -0.22 -3.78 -4.78
C VAL A 112 -0.49 -2.69 -5.81
N LEU A 113 0.46 -2.45 -6.72
CA LEU A 113 0.32 -1.46 -7.79
C LEU A 113 -0.79 -1.83 -8.78
N ALA A 114 -0.91 -3.10 -9.17
CA ALA A 114 -1.93 -3.55 -10.11
C ALA A 114 -3.33 -3.39 -9.53
N GLN A 115 -3.54 -3.84 -8.29
CA GLN A 115 -4.85 -3.69 -7.63
C GLN A 115 -5.18 -2.23 -7.39
N ALA A 116 -4.22 -1.41 -6.93
CA ALA A 116 -4.47 0.03 -6.79
C ALA A 116 -4.88 0.67 -8.13
N ALA A 117 -4.24 0.31 -9.24
CA ALA A 117 -4.61 0.81 -10.57
C ALA A 117 -6.05 0.43 -10.95
N ILE A 118 -6.45 -0.81 -10.71
CA ILE A 118 -7.81 -1.32 -10.99
C ILE A 118 -8.83 -0.58 -10.11
N GLU A 119 -8.65 -0.60 -8.79
CA GLU A 119 -9.64 -0.12 -7.82
C GLU A 119 -9.80 1.40 -7.81
N SER A 120 -8.74 2.14 -8.14
CA SER A 120 -8.78 3.61 -8.14
C SER A 120 -8.97 4.22 -9.53
N ASN A 121 -9.15 3.41 -10.57
CA ASN A 121 -9.05 3.86 -11.97
C ASN A 121 -7.79 4.71 -12.18
N TRP A 122 -6.65 4.14 -11.79
CA TRP A 122 -5.34 4.78 -11.84
C TRP A 122 -5.28 6.12 -11.08
N GLY A 123 -5.88 6.16 -9.90
CA GLY A 123 -5.92 7.33 -9.01
C GLY A 123 -7.00 8.36 -9.35
N ARG A 124 -7.70 8.22 -10.48
CA ARG A 124 -8.68 9.21 -10.97
C ARG A 124 -10.03 9.13 -10.28
N SER A 125 -10.31 8.02 -9.59
CA SER A 125 -11.53 7.86 -8.80
C SER A 125 -11.70 9.00 -7.80
N ARG A 126 -12.94 9.47 -7.61
CA ARG A 126 -13.23 10.43 -6.53
C ARG A 126 -12.83 9.89 -5.16
N PHE A 127 -12.80 8.56 -4.99
CA PHE A 127 -12.50 7.93 -3.71
C PHE A 127 -11.03 7.99 -3.34
N SER A 128 -10.13 7.74 -4.31
CA SER A 128 -8.69 7.95 -4.14
C SER A 128 -8.37 9.43 -3.95
N LYS A 129 -8.99 10.32 -4.74
CA LYS A 129 -8.71 11.77 -4.67
C LYS A 129 -9.10 12.42 -3.35
N ARG A 130 -10.29 12.11 -2.82
CA ARG A 130 -10.82 12.82 -1.64
C ARG A 130 -10.55 12.13 -0.31
N TRP A 131 -10.39 10.81 -0.31
CA TRP A 131 -10.31 10.01 0.91
C TRP A 131 -9.13 9.02 0.91
N ASN A 132 -8.20 9.20 -0.02
CA ASN A 132 -7.01 8.35 -0.19
C ASN A 132 -7.35 6.85 -0.28
N ASN A 133 -8.56 6.47 -0.70
CA ASN A 133 -8.97 5.08 -0.78
C ASN A 133 -8.65 4.52 -2.17
N TYR A 134 -7.40 4.07 -2.34
CA TYR A 134 -6.88 3.54 -3.60
C TYR A 134 -7.30 2.10 -3.90
N PHE A 135 -7.88 1.41 -2.93
CA PHE A 135 -8.13 -0.03 -2.97
C PHE A 135 -9.62 -0.41 -2.84
N GLY A 136 -10.52 0.59 -2.90
CA GLY A 136 -11.97 0.35 -2.84
C GLY A 136 -12.45 -0.21 -1.50
N ILE A 137 -11.74 0.07 -0.41
CA ILE A 137 -11.96 -0.60 0.88
C ILE A 137 -13.25 -0.11 1.53
N TRP A 138 -14.13 -1.07 1.82
CA TRP A 138 -15.33 -0.86 2.62
C TRP A 138 -15.05 -1.06 4.10
N CYS A 139 -15.87 -0.43 4.93
CA CYS A 139 -15.95 -0.65 6.35
C CYS A 139 -17.42 -0.77 6.77
N PHE A 140 -17.70 -1.46 7.88
CA PHE A 140 -19.05 -1.94 8.20
C PHE A 140 -19.60 -1.41 9.53
N SER A 141 -18.87 -0.51 10.19
CA SER A 141 -19.33 0.17 11.40
C SER A 141 -19.87 1.54 11.02
N LYS A 142 -20.99 1.97 11.61
CA LYS A 142 -21.53 3.32 11.36
C LYS A 142 -20.47 4.38 11.70
N GLY A 143 -20.19 5.29 10.76
CA GLY A 143 -19.21 6.37 10.93
C GLY A 143 -17.74 5.95 10.75
N CYS A 144 -17.46 4.75 10.24
CA CYS A 144 -16.09 4.33 9.92
C CYS A 144 -15.55 4.97 8.63
N GLY A 145 -16.42 5.56 7.82
CA GLY A 145 -16.07 6.15 6.54
C GLY A 145 -17.17 7.04 5.99
N ILE A 146 -17.37 6.98 4.68
CA ILE A 146 -18.32 7.80 3.94
C ILE A 146 -19.45 6.92 3.43
N ALA A 147 -20.69 7.23 3.82
CA ALA A 147 -21.86 6.55 3.30
C ALA A 147 -22.01 6.82 1.78
N PRO A 148 -22.16 5.78 0.94
CA PRO A 148 -22.42 5.96 -0.49
C PRO A 148 -23.73 6.72 -0.73
N LYS A 149 -23.73 7.69 -1.64
CA LYS A 149 -24.94 8.46 -2.01
C LYS A 149 -26.06 7.58 -2.60
N LYS A 150 -25.68 6.51 -3.31
CA LYS A 150 -26.58 5.47 -3.82
C LYS A 150 -26.13 4.17 -3.18
N ARG A 151 -26.90 3.69 -2.20
CA ARG A 151 -26.63 2.47 -1.46
C ARG A 151 -27.75 1.48 -1.74
N ASP A 152 -27.43 0.25 -2.08
CA ASP A 152 -28.43 -0.80 -2.23
C ASP A 152 -29.20 -0.98 -0.92
N LYS A 153 -30.52 -1.13 -1.02
CA LYS A 153 -31.38 -1.34 0.15
C LYS A 153 -30.82 -2.48 1.00
N GLY A 154 -30.67 -2.25 2.30
CA GLY A 154 -30.22 -3.25 3.27
C GLY A 154 -28.71 -3.36 3.47
N THR A 155 -27.87 -2.82 2.59
CA THR A 155 -26.41 -2.82 2.83
C THR A 155 -26.07 -1.79 3.91
N LYS A 156 -25.02 -2.01 4.72
CA LYS A 156 -24.59 -1.08 5.80
C LYS A 156 -23.15 -0.58 5.64
N HIS A 157 -22.52 -0.90 4.51
CA HIS A 157 -21.13 -0.55 4.28
C HIS A 157 -20.96 0.95 4.03
N GLU A 158 -19.85 1.48 4.52
CA GLU A 158 -19.32 2.80 4.23
C GLU A 158 -17.98 2.65 3.50
N ILE A 159 -17.57 3.69 2.77
CA ILE A 159 -16.30 3.70 2.06
C ILE A 159 -15.25 4.27 2.99
N MET A 160 -14.21 3.49 3.28
CA MET A 160 -13.21 3.87 4.26
C MET A 160 -12.49 5.15 3.83
N ASN A 161 -12.27 6.06 4.79
CA ASN A 161 -11.48 7.27 4.62
C ASN A 161 -10.11 7.10 5.28
N PHE A 162 -9.04 7.43 4.57
CA PHE A 162 -7.69 7.38 5.08
C PHE A 162 -7.08 8.78 5.18
N ALA A 163 -6.44 9.05 6.31
CA ALA A 163 -5.71 10.30 6.55
C ALA A 163 -4.59 10.55 5.53
N SER A 164 -4.06 9.49 4.90
CA SER A 164 -3.06 9.60 3.83
C SER A 164 -3.02 8.33 2.98
N THR A 165 -2.39 8.42 1.81
CA THR A 165 -2.11 7.26 0.94
C THR A 165 -1.29 6.19 1.67
N HIS A 166 -0.32 6.59 2.51
CA HIS A 166 0.43 5.65 3.35
C HIS A 166 -0.48 4.82 4.25
N LYS A 167 -1.51 5.44 4.86
CA LYS A 167 -2.46 4.72 5.72
C LYS A 167 -3.37 3.80 4.92
N SER A 168 -3.71 4.17 3.68
CA SER A 168 -4.43 3.27 2.78
C SER A 168 -3.60 2.03 2.43
N VAL A 169 -2.33 2.21 2.04
CA VAL A 169 -1.41 1.11 1.72
C VAL A 169 -1.13 0.23 2.94
N GLU A 170 -0.86 0.82 4.12
CA GLU A 170 -0.68 0.08 5.38
C GLU A 170 -1.90 -0.80 5.67
N TYR A 171 -3.11 -0.23 5.63
CA TYR A 171 -4.33 -0.96 5.92
C TYR A 171 -4.57 -2.08 4.90
N TYR A 172 -4.41 -1.78 3.61
CA TYR A 172 -4.58 -2.73 2.53
C TYR A 172 -3.65 -3.95 2.67
N MET A 173 -2.35 -3.70 2.84
CA MET A 173 -1.36 -4.78 2.98
C MET A 173 -1.58 -5.58 4.26
N LEU A 174 -1.96 -4.90 5.36
CA LEU A 174 -2.34 -5.57 6.60
C LEU A 174 -3.59 -6.44 6.41
N ASN A 175 -4.58 -5.99 5.64
CA ASN A 175 -5.80 -6.76 5.34
C ASN A 175 -5.45 -8.07 4.61
N LEU A 176 -4.61 -8.03 3.57
CA LEU A 176 -4.12 -9.23 2.88
C LEU A 176 -3.36 -10.17 3.85
N ASN A 177 -2.64 -9.58 4.80
CA ASN A 177 -1.82 -10.33 5.75
C ASN A 177 -2.59 -10.91 6.95
N ARG A 178 -3.80 -10.45 7.27
CA ARG A 178 -4.55 -10.92 8.46
C ARG A 178 -5.93 -11.49 8.18
N ASN A 179 -6.61 -11.03 7.12
CA ASN A 179 -8.00 -11.41 6.90
C ASN A 179 -8.10 -12.88 6.48
N HIS A 180 -9.07 -13.60 7.05
CA HIS A 180 -9.30 -15.01 6.78
C HIS A 180 -9.59 -15.31 5.30
N HIS A 181 -10.24 -14.38 4.58
CA HIS A 181 -10.49 -14.51 3.14
C HIS A 181 -9.22 -14.67 2.30
N TYR A 182 -8.07 -14.12 2.74
CA TYR A 182 -6.79 -14.22 2.03
C TYR A 182 -5.86 -15.29 2.60
N LYS A 183 -6.42 -16.32 3.24
CA LYS A 183 -5.65 -17.47 3.75
C LYS A 183 -4.90 -18.17 2.62
N LEU A 184 -5.52 -18.34 1.45
CA LEU A 184 -4.89 -18.97 0.28
C LEU A 184 -3.67 -18.18 -0.18
N LEU A 185 -3.75 -16.85 -0.30
CA LEU A 185 -2.61 -15.99 -0.61
C LEU A 185 -1.42 -16.26 0.33
N ARG A 186 -1.69 -16.33 1.64
CA ARG A 186 -0.65 -16.60 2.65
C ARG A 186 -0.09 -18.02 2.56
N GLN A 187 -0.90 -19.01 2.19
CA GLN A 187 -0.46 -20.39 1.95
C GLN A 187 0.45 -20.48 0.73
N ILE A 188 0.08 -19.84 -0.39
CA ILE A 188 0.92 -19.76 -1.59
C ILE A 188 2.26 -19.10 -1.26
N ARG A 189 2.23 -17.97 -0.53
CA ARG A 189 3.44 -17.29 -0.08
C ARG A 189 4.33 -18.19 0.78
N ALA A 190 3.77 -18.86 1.78
CA ALA A 190 4.51 -19.77 2.65
C ALA A 190 5.13 -20.94 1.87
N TYR A 191 4.37 -21.53 0.94
CA TYR A 191 4.87 -22.59 0.05
C TYR A 191 6.06 -22.10 -0.76
N LYS A 192 5.96 -20.93 -1.40
CA LYS A 192 7.04 -20.37 -2.20
C LYS A 192 8.29 -20.04 -1.38
N ARG A 193 8.12 -19.47 -0.19
CA ARG A 193 9.24 -19.23 0.75
C ARG A 193 9.94 -20.53 1.12
N LYS A 194 9.19 -21.59 1.45
CA LYS A 194 9.76 -22.91 1.82
C LYS A 194 10.61 -23.52 0.70
N HIS A 195 10.22 -23.31 -0.55
CA HIS A 195 10.89 -23.89 -1.72
C HIS A 195 11.82 -22.90 -2.44
N ASN A 196 12.15 -21.76 -1.82
CA ASN A 196 12.98 -20.70 -2.41
C ASN A 196 12.51 -20.22 -3.80
N LEU A 197 11.19 -20.28 -4.04
CA LEU A 197 10.58 -19.83 -5.29
C LEU A 197 10.35 -18.32 -5.25
N LYS A 198 10.55 -17.64 -6.39
CA LYS A 198 10.31 -16.21 -6.51
C LYS A 198 8.86 -15.87 -6.15
N LEU A 199 8.67 -14.95 -5.20
CA LEU A 199 7.38 -14.35 -4.90
C LEU A 199 7.11 -13.27 -5.93
N THR A 200 6.02 -13.43 -6.69
CA THR A 200 5.60 -12.45 -7.70
C THR A 200 4.15 -12.06 -7.46
N GLY A 201 3.77 -10.87 -7.92
CA GLY A 201 2.37 -10.45 -7.84
C GLY A 201 1.44 -11.39 -8.60
N LYS A 202 1.87 -11.90 -9.76
CA LYS A 202 1.15 -12.95 -10.49
C LYS A 202 0.84 -14.15 -9.59
N SER A 203 1.87 -14.73 -8.95
CA SER A 203 1.65 -15.91 -8.11
C SER A 203 0.79 -15.67 -6.87
N LEU A 204 0.86 -14.49 -6.24
CA LEU A 204 0.03 -14.20 -5.07
C LEU A 204 -1.39 -13.77 -5.43
N SER A 205 -1.61 -13.28 -6.66
CA SER A 205 -2.95 -12.92 -7.15
C SER A 205 -3.92 -14.11 -7.17
N GLU A 206 -3.41 -15.33 -7.32
CA GLU A 206 -4.20 -16.57 -7.26
C GLU A 206 -4.95 -16.76 -5.92
N GLY A 207 -4.49 -16.10 -4.85
CA GLY A 207 -5.13 -16.14 -3.54
C GLY A 207 -6.14 -15.02 -3.27
N LEU A 208 -6.63 -14.34 -4.30
CA LEU A 208 -7.52 -13.16 -4.20
C LEU A 208 -8.92 -13.39 -4.77
N ASP A 209 -9.35 -14.64 -4.91
CA ASP A 209 -10.70 -15.02 -5.38
C ASP A 209 -11.84 -14.36 -4.57
N LYS A 210 -11.58 -14.05 -3.29
CA LYS A 210 -12.54 -13.37 -2.40
C LYS A 210 -12.40 -11.85 -2.33
N TYR A 211 -11.48 -11.25 -3.09
CA TYR A 211 -11.30 -9.79 -3.07
C TYR A 211 -12.44 -9.08 -3.82
N SER A 212 -12.89 -9.67 -4.94
CA SER A 212 -13.91 -9.12 -5.83
C SER A 212 -15.01 -10.14 -6.08
N ALA A 213 -16.25 -9.66 -6.25
CA ALA A 213 -17.38 -10.50 -6.68
C ALA A 213 -17.13 -11.17 -8.04
N LYS A 214 -16.20 -10.64 -8.85
CA LYS A 214 -15.78 -11.22 -10.13
C LYS A 214 -14.95 -12.50 -9.99
N GLY A 215 -14.51 -12.86 -8.78
CA GLY A 215 -13.78 -14.10 -8.54
C GLY A 215 -12.52 -14.23 -9.41
N TYR A 216 -12.47 -15.28 -10.22
CA TYR A 216 -11.30 -15.58 -11.06
C TYR A 216 -11.03 -14.55 -12.16
N GLU A 217 -12.07 -13.94 -12.75
CA GLU A 217 -11.88 -12.87 -13.75
C GLU A 217 -11.10 -11.68 -13.17
N TYR A 218 -11.24 -11.43 -11.86
CA TYR A 218 -10.46 -10.40 -11.18
C TYR A 218 -8.97 -10.76 -11.11
N ILE A 219 -8.66 -12.04 -10.91
CA ILE A 219 -7.28 -12.55 -10.90
C ILE A 219 -6.66 -12.34 -12.28
N GLU A 220 -7.36 -12.70 -13.35
CA GLU A 220 -6.89 -12.47 -14.73
C GLU A 220 -6.65 -10.99 -15.01
N LEU A 221 -7.55 -10.11 -14.55
CA LEU A 221 -7.38 -8.67 -14.69
C LEU A 221 -6.11 -8.16 -13.98
N ILE A 222 -5.84 -8.61 -12.75
CA ILE A 222 -4.61 -8.27 -12.03
C ILE A 222 -3.39 -8.72 -12.84
N GLN A 223 -3.36 -9.98 -13.28
CA GLN A 223 -2.24 -10.53 -14.01
C GLN A 223 -2.00 -9.81 -15.34
N ASN A 224 -3.08 -9.40 -16.01
CA ASN A 224 -3.00 -8.62 -17.23
C ASN A 224 -2.40 -7.23 -16.97
N ILE A 225 -2.82 -6.52 -15.91
CA ILE A 225 -2.21 -5.23 -15.53
C ILE A 225 -0.73 -5.39 -15.20
N ILE A 226 -0.36 -6.45 -14.46
CA ILE A 226 1.05 -6.75 -14.15
C ILE A 226 1.85 -6.95 -15.44
N ARG A 227 1.35 -7.76 -16.38
CA ARG A 227 2.02 -8.09 -17.64
C ARG A 227 2.14 -6.87 -18.55
N GLN A 228 1.03 -6.19 -18.86
CA GLN A 228 1.00 -5.06 -19.79
C GLN A 228 1.86 -3.88 -19.35
N ASN A 229 2.08 -3.72 -18.05
CA ASN A 229 2.88 -2.64 -17.49
C ASN A 229 4.23 -3.11 -16.95
N ASN A 230 4.61 -4.37 -17.21
CA ASN A 230 5.86 -5.01 -16.76
C ASN A 230 6.15 -4.81 -15.26
N LEU A 231 5.14 -4.94 -14.41
CA LEU A 231 5.24 -4.57 -12.99
C LEU A 231 6.10 -5.53 -12.16
N THR A 232 6.31 -6.76 -12.63
CA THR A 232 7.18 -7.76 -11.96
C THR A 232 8.63 -7.28 -11.81
N ARG A 233 9.07 -6.27 -12.55
CA ARG A 233 10.37 -5.60 -12.33
C ARG A 233 10.51 -4.93 -10.95
N PHE A 234 9.39 -4.73 -10.24
CA PHE A 234 9.35 -4.13 -8.92
C PHE A 234 9.23 -5.14 -7.77
N ASP A 235 9.13 -6.44 -8.09
CA ASP A 235 9.05 -7.52 -7.10
C ASP A 235 10.42 -7.90 -6.52
#